data_AF-A0A419DAK8-F1
#
_entry.id   AF-A0A419DAK8-F1
#
_cell.length_a   1.000
_cell.length_b   1.000
_cell.length_c   1.000
_cell.angle_alpha   90.00
_cell.angle_beta   90.00
_cell.angle_gamma   90.00
#
_symmetry.space_group_name_H-M   'P 1'
#
loop_
_entity.id
_entity.type
_entity.pdbx_description
1 polymer ?
#
loop_
_entity_poly.entity_id
_entity_poly.type
_entity_poly.pdbx_seq_one_letter_code
_entity_poly.pdbx_strand_id
1 'polypeptide(L)'
;MNNVETINLLASISSLVLAILAIYISLYFFRSSKDSEKKVEIALKGIETQTNSLDKLITRILERFTRYATSPRQADEVSLLLLQMIESRNNTDTRLDTPDSSATNQVLRTDLISSYMVLYHYCAVTNIAAQSLLPDLNELTEDNYVKKVVDQSHQDFCLLETMITDLQPSDRDENPKKALFDDAYSNMREYVKDSTTVYSNRTQT
;
A
#
# COMPACT_ATOMS: atom_id res chain seq x y z
N MET A 1 58.24 40.89 -1.12
CA MET A 1 57.37 40.16 -0.17
C MET A 1 57.47 38.70 -0.51
N ASN A 2 57.88 37.87 0.47
CA ASN A 2 58.22 36.48 0.22
C ASN A 2 56.96 35.67 -0.08
N ASN A 3 56.99 34.82 -1.11
CA ASN A 3 55.88 33.95 -1.50
C ASN A 3 55.36 33.06 -0.35
N VAL A 4 56.17 32.84 0.68
CA VAL A 4 55.79 32.09 1.89
C VAL A 4 54.80 32.87 2.77
N GLU A 5 54.93 34.20 2.85
CA GLU A 5 54.05 35.03 3.67
C GLU A 5 52.64 35.14 3.07
N THR A 6 52.54 35.22 1.74
CA THR A 6 51.25 35.27 1.04
C THR A 6 50.49 33.94 1.16
N ILE A 7 51.19 32.81 1.10
CA ILE A 7 50.60 31.47 1.28
C ILE A 7 50.09 31.29 2.71
N ASN A 8 50.86 31.68 3.73
CA ASN A 8 50.42 31.58 5.13
C ASN A 8 49.20 32.47 5.43
N LEU A 9 49.16 33.68 4.86
CA LEU A 9 48.02 34.58 5.02
C LEU A 9 46.77 34.01 4.34
N LEU A 10 46.91 33.45 3.13
CA LEU A 10 45.80 32.82 2.41
C LEU A 10 45.28 31.58 3.16
N ALA A 11 46.19 30.76 3.72
CA ALA A 11 45.83 29.60 4.53
C ALA A 11 45.04 30.01 5.78
N SER A 12 45.45 31.07 6.49
CA SER A 12 44.73 31.55 7.67
C SER A 12 43.30 32.03 7.35
N ILE A 13 43.13 32.74 6.23
CA ILE A 13 41.80 33.19 5.75
C ILE A 13 40.94 31.97 5.39
N SER A 14 41.48 31.00 4.67
CA SER A 14 40.73 29.78 4.31
C SER A 14 40.28 29.00 5.53
N SER A 15 41.13 28.88 6.56
CA SER A 15 40.79 28.21 7.82
C SER A 15 39.69 28.94 8.57
N LEU A 16 39.68 30.28 8.55
CA LEU A 16 38.64 31.08 9.18
C LEU A 16 37.28 30.87 8.49
N VAL A 17 37.26 30.85 7.15
CA VAL A 17 36.04 30.61 6.37
C VAL A 17 35.50 29.20 6.61
N LEU A 18 36.37 28.19 6.64
CA LEU A 18 36.01 26.81 6.94
C LEU A 18 35.42 26.67 8.36
N ALA A 19 35.98 27.38 9.35
CA ALA A 19 35.46 27.37 10.72
C ALA A 19 34.04 27.97 10.80
N ILE A 20 33.79 29.09 10.11
CA ILE A 20 32.46 29.72 10.06
C ILE A 20 31.45 28.79 9.38
N LEU A 21 31.83 28.16 8.26
CA LEU A 21 30.99 27.18 7.56
C LEU A 21 30.67 25.97 8.43
N ALA A 22 31.65 25.44 9.17
CA ALA A 22 31.43 24.30 10.06
C ALA A 22 30.42 24.64 11.17
N ILE A 23 30.54 25.82 11.79
CA ILE A 23 29.57 26.29 12.81
C ILE A 23 28.17 26.43 12.19
N TYR A 24 28.09 26.99 10.99
CA TYR A 24 26.82 27.17 10.29
C TYR A 24 26.13 25.81 9.99
N ILE A 25 26.87 24.86 9.43
CA ILE A 25 26.38 23.51 9.13
C ILE A 25 25.94 22.80 10.42
N SER A 26 26.70 22.93 11.50
CA SER A 26 26.35 22.36 12.80
C SER A 26 25.02 22.92 13.34
N LEU A 27 24.78 24.23 13.22
CA LEU A 27 23.52 24.84 13.64
C LEU A 27 22.35 24.42 12.73
N TYR A 28 22.58 24.29 11.43
CA TYR A 28 21.59 23.81 10.48
C TYR A 28 21.16 22.37 10.80
N PHE A 29 22.12 21.46 10.98
CA PHE A 29 21.82 20.07 11.35
C PHE A 29 21.12 19.98 12.70
N PHE A 30 21.49 20.80 13.68
CA PHE A 30 20.82 20.81 14.98
C PHE A 30 19.33 21.19 14.85
N ARG A 31 19.02 22.22 14.05
CA ARG A 31 17.61 22.62 13.79
C ARG A 31 16.86 21.53 13.03
N SER A 32 17.45 20.97 11.98
CA SER A 32 16.85 19.90 11.19
C SER A 32 16.57 18.65 12.03
N SER A 33 17.51 18.27 12.91
CA SER A 33 17.34 17.15 13.85
C SER A 33 16.18 17.41 14.83
N LYS A 34 16.08 18.62 15.38
CA LYS A 34 14.99 18.99 16.30
C LYS A 34 13.62 18.98 15.63
N ASP A 35 13.54 19.41 14.37
CA ASP A 35 12.28 19.35 13.61
C ASP A 35 11.92 17.91 13.23
N SER A 36 12.91 17.05 12.95
CA SER A 36 12.70 15.63 12.72
C SER A 36 12.22 14.91 13.98
N GLU A 37 12.80 15.19 15.15
CA GLU A 37 12.34 14.65 16.44
C GLU A 37 10.86 14.97 16.67
N LYS A 38 10.44 16.22 16.45
CA LYS A 38 9.04 16.63 16.59
C LYS A 38 8.12 15.88 15.62
N LYS A 39 8.53 15.71 14.36
CA LYS A 39 7.73 14.96 13.37
C LYS A 39 7.59 13.49 13.76
N VAL A 40 8.66 12.88 14.27
CA VAL A 40 8.64 11.49 14.77
C VAL A 40 7.73 11.37 16.00
N GLU A 41 7.78 12.30 16.94
CA GLU A 41 6.89 12.30 18.12
C GLU A 41 5.41 12.42 17.71
N ILE A 42 5.08 13.29 16.76
CA ILE A 42 3.72 13.43 16.22
C ILE A 42 3.28 12.15 15.53
N ALA A 43 4.14 11.56 14.69
CA ALA A 43 3.84 10.29 14.02
C ALA A 43 3.63 9.15 15.03
N LEU A 44 4.46 9.08 16.07
CA LEU A 44 4.35 8.08 17.12
C LEU A 44 3.02 8.21 17.90
N LYS A 45 2.63 9.44 18.26
CA LYS A 45 1.31 9.71 18.86
C LYS A 45 0.16 9.35 17.91
N GLY A 46 0.32 9.60 16.61
CA GLY A 46 -0.63 9.16 15.58
C GLY A 46 -0.78 7.63 15.53
N ILE A 47 0.32 6.90 15.56
CA ILE A 47 0.32 5.42 15.58
C ILE A 47 -0.27 4.88 16.88
N GLU A 48 0.05 5.48 18.02
CA GLU A 48 -0.50 5.08 19.32
C GLU A 48 -2.03 5.26 19.36
N THR A 49 -2.54 6.37 18.83
CA THR A 49 -4.00 6.60 18.75
C THR A 49 -4.70 5.64 17.79
N GLN A 50 -4.07 5.32 16.65
CA GLN A 50 -4.58 4.31 15.71
C GLN A 50 -4.57 2.91 16.34
N THR A 51 -3.49 2.53 17.02
CA THR A 51 -3.37 1.24 17.73
C THR A 51 -4.41 1.11 18.84
N ASN A 52 -4.60 2.14 19.65
CA ASN A 52 -5.64 2.18 20.68
C ASN A 52 -7.06 2.06 20.09
N SER A 53 -7.27 2.57 18.87
CA SER A 53 -8.55 2.42 18.17
C SER A 53 -8.74 1.01 17.62
N LEU A 54 -7.66 0.40 17.11
CA LEU A 54 -7.65 -0.98 16.66
C LEU A 54 -7.92 -1.96 17.80
N ASP A 55 -7.32 -1.74 18.96
CA ASP A 55 -7.52 -2.57 20.16
C ASP A 55 -8.97 -2.51 20.67
N LYS A 56 -9.59 -1.33 20.63
CA LYS A 56 -11.02 -1.16 20.91
C LYS A 56 -11.90 -1.91 19.91
N LEU A 57 -11.54 -1.90 18.63
CA LEU A 57 -12.26 -2.66 17.59
C LEU A 57 -12.13 -4.16 17.82
N ILE A 58 -10.93 -4.66 18.11
CA ILE A 58 -10.68 -6.07 18.41
C ILE A 58 -11.49 -6.50 19.63
N THR A 59 -11.46 -5.71 20.71
CA THR A 59 -12.24 -5.98 21.93
C THR A 59 -13.73 -6.07 21.61
N ARG A 60 -14.28 -5.12 20.84
CA ARG A 60 -15.71 -5.13 20.45
C ARG A 60 -16.06 -6.32 19.55
N ILE A 61 -15.16 -6.73 18.66
CA ILE A 61 -15.34 -7.91 17.80
C ILE A 61 -15.32 -9.18 18.67
N LEU A 62 -14.38 -9.27 19.61
CA LEU A 62 -14.24 -10.41 20.51
C LEU A 62 -15.43 -10.52 21.46
N GLU A 63 -15.96 -9.40 21.95
CA GLU A 63 -17.24 -9.36 22.68
C GLU A 63 -18.40 -9.87 21.84
N ARG A 64 -18.48 -9.47 20.56
CA ARG A 64 -19.53 -9.97 19.65
C ARG A 64 -19.39 -11.47 19.43
N PHE A 65 -18.20 -11.98 19.12
CA PHE A 65 -17.97 -13.43 18.98
C PHE A 65 -18.29 -14.20 20.26
N THR A 66 -17.87 -13.69 21.41
CA THR A 66 -18.18 -14.28 22.71
C THR A 66 -19.68 -14.32 22.95
N ARG A 67 -20.39 -13.23 22.62
CA ARG A 67 -21.86 -13.16 22.72
C ARG A 67 -22.56 -14.15 21.78
N TYR A 68 -22.07 -14.30 20.54
CA TYR A 68 -22.57 -15.29 19.59
C TYR A 68 -22.31 -16.73 20.04
N ALA A 69 -21.16 -17.00 20.65
CA ALA A 69 -20.81 -18.34 21.15
C ALA A 69 -21.59 -18.72 22.42
N THR A 70 -21.94 -17.75 23.27
CA THR A 70 -22.57 -18.00 24.58
C THR A 70 -24.09 -17.86 24.59
N SER A 71 -24.68 -17.24 23.57
CA SER A 71 -26.13 -17.07 23.46
C SER A 71 -26.66 -17.81 22.22
N PRO A 72 -27.19 -19.05 22.35
CA PRO A 72 -27.83 -19.73 21.24
C PRO A 72 -29.17 -19.02 20.95
N ARG A 73 -29.13 -17.99 20.12
CA ARG A 73 -30.34 -17.40 19.55
C ARG A 73 -30.79 -18.28 18.39
N GLN A 74 -32.09 -18.58 18.34
CA GLN A 74 -32.76 -19.23 17.22
C GLN A 74 -32.30 -18.59 15.91
N ALA A 75 -31.93 -19.43 14.95
CA ALA A 75 -31.37 -19.08 13.64
C ALA A 75 -31.86 -17.71 13.13
N ASP A 76 -31.03 -16.68 13.31
CA ASP A 76 -31.26 -15.37 12.73
C ASP A 76 -31.29 -15.56 11.21
N GLU A 77 -32.38 -15.17 10.58
CA GLU A 77 -32.60 -15.20 9.12
C GLU A 77 -31.41 -14.62 8.33
N VAL A 78 -30.65 -13.71 8.95
CA VAL A 78 -29.42 -13.11 8.41
C VAL A 78 -28.27 -14.12 8.26
N SER A 79 -28.14 -15.08 9.17
CA SER A 79 -27.11 -16.13 9.09
C SER A 79 -27.46 -17.16 8.02
N LEU A 80 -28.75 -17.48 7.86
CA LEU A 80 -29.27 -18.28 6.75
C LEU A 80 -29.09 -17.57 5.40
N LEU A 81 -29.33 -16.26 5.34
CA LEU A 81 -29.11 -15.44 4.15
C LEU A 81 -27.62 -15.39 3.74
N LEU A 82 -26.71 -15.26 4.72
CA LEU A 82 -25.27 -15.30 4.47
C LEU A 82 -24.80 -16.70 4.04
N LEU A 83 -25.36 -17.76 4.63
CA LEU A 83 -25.08 -19.13 4.20
C LEU A 83 -25.57 -19.35 2.76
N GLN A 84 -26.77 -18.86 2.41
CA GLN A 84 -27.32 -18.91 1.05
C GLN A 84 -26.49 -18.10 0.05
N MET A 85 -25.98 -16.93 0.43
CA MET A 85 -25.09 -16.12 -0.41
C MET A 85 -23.71 -16.75 -0.63
N ILE A 86 -23.22 -17.54 0.34
CA ILE A 86 -21.96 -18.27 0.22
C ILE A 86 -22.16 -19.54 -0.63
N GLU A 87 -23.30 -20.21 -0.46
CA GLU A 87 -23.64 -21.43 -1.19
C GLU A 87 -24.01 -21.15 -2.66
N SER A 88 -24.62 -19.98 -2.96
CA SER A 88 -24.89 -19.52 -4.33
C SER A 88 -23.63 -19.13 -5.10
N ARG A 89 -22.48 -18.98 -4.43
CA ARG A 89 -21.19 -18.65 -5.06
C ARG A 89 -20.53 -19.83 -5.79
N ASN A 90 -20.99 -21.07 -5.56
CA ASN A 90 -20.44 -22.27 -6.19
C ASN A 90 -21.07 -22.63 -7.55
N ASN A 91 -22.16 -21.98 -7.95
CA ASN A 91 -22.81 -22.24 -9.24
C ASN A 91 -22.75 -21.00 -10.13
N THR A 92 -21.79 -21.01 -11.06
CA THR A 92 -21.88 -20.40 -12.40
C THR A 92 -22.67 -19.10 -12.55
N ASP A 93 -21.97 -17.97 -12.35
CA ASP A 93 -21.98 -16.77 -13.20
C ASP A 93 -21.54 -15.59 -12.33
N THR A 94 -20.29 -15.18 -12.49
CA THR A 94 -19.72 -13.97 -11.90
C THR A 94 -20.24 -12.73 -12.63
N ARG A 95 -21.57 -12.59 -12.77
CA ARG A 95 -22.17 -11.30 -13.09
C ARG A 95 -22.43 -10.62 -11.76
N LEU A 96 -21.83 -9.45 -11.57
CA LEU A 96 -22.29 -8.51 -10.55
C LEU A 96 -23.76 -8.20 -10.85
N ASP A 97 -24.68 -8.95 -10.24
CA ASP A 97 -26.08 -8.56 -10.22
C ASP A 97 -26.17 -7.20 -9.55
N THR A 98 -26.57 -6.21 -10.35
CA THR A 98 -26.80 -4.83 -9.93
C THR A 98 -27.81 -4.83 -8.79
N PRO A 99 -27.44 -4.39 -7.58
CA PRO A 99 -28.40 -4.24 -6.50
C PRO A 99 -29.40 -3.13 -6.87
N ASP A 100 -30.67 -3.35 -6.54
CA ASP A 100 -31.78 -2.42 -6.77
C ASP A 100 -31.40 -0.95 -6.51
N SER A 101 -31.88 -0.08 -7.42
CA SER A 101 -31.64 1.37 -7.54
C SER A 101 -32.13 2.21 -6.36
N SER A 102 -31.70 1.90 -5.14
CA SER A 102 -31.81 2.80 -3.99
C SER A 102 -30.58 3.73 -3.96
N ALA A 103 -30.76 5.01 -3.63
CA ALA A 103 -29.66 5.97 -3.56
C ALA A 103 -28.52 5.51 -2.62
N THR A 104 -28.85 4.74 -1.57
CA THR A 104 -27.87 4.13 -0.66
C THR A 104 -27.05 3.03 -1.33
N ASN A 105 -27.66 2.18 -2.17
CA ASN A 105 -26.94 1.16 -2.93
C ASN A 105 -25.99 1.78 -3.96
N GLN A 106 -26.35 2.92 -4.55
CA GLN A 106 -25.50 3.60 -5.51
C GLN A 106 -24.24 4.19 -4.84
N VAL A 107 -24.37 4.81 -3.66
CA VAL A 107 -23.20 5.31 -2.90
C VAL A 107 -22.28 4.17 -2.49
N LEU A 108 -22.83 3.07 -1.95
CA LEU A 108 -22.04 1.90 -1.56
C LEU A 108 -21.34 1.26 -2.76
N ARG A 109 -22.01 1.21 -3.92
CA ARG A 109 -21.43 0.71 -5.17
C ARG A 109 -20.26 1.58 -5.62
N THR A 110 -20.41 2.90 -5.59
CA THR A 110 -19.32 3.83 -5.92
C THR A 110 -18.14 3.69 -4.96
N ASP A 111 -18.39 3.53 -3.66
CA ASP A 111 -17.33 3.32 -2.66
C ASP A 111 -16.59 1.99 -2.86
N LEU A 112 -17.32 0.93 -3.20
CA LEU A 112 -16.76 -0.39 -3.50
C LEU A 112 -15.86 -0.33 -4.75
N ILE A 113 -16.34 0.28 -5.83
CA ILE A 113 -15.56 0.45 -7.07
C ILE A 113 -14.32 1.29 -6.81
N SER A 114 -14.46 2.39 -6.05
CA SER A 114 -13.33 3.23 -5.64
C SER A 114 -12.29 2.41 -4.87
N SER A 115 -12.74 1.52 -3.99
CA SER A 115 -11.87 0.63 -3.23
C SER A 115 -11.12 -0.34 -4.13
N TYR A 116 -11.78 -0.92 -5.14
CA TYR A 116 -11.11 -1.77 -6.13
C TYR A 116 -10.06 -1.02 -6.94
N MET A 117 -10.34 0.21 -7.39
CA MET A 117 -9.35 1.02 -8.12
C MET A 117 -8.11 1.35 -7.29
N VAL A 118 -8.31 1.66 -6.00
CA VAL A 118 -7.21 1.92 -5.07
C VAL A 118 -6.41 0.64 -4.80
N LEU A 119 -7.08 -0.50 -4.57
CA LEU A 119 -6.43 -1.79 -4.37
C LEU A 119 -5.63 -2.21 -5.62
N TYR A 120 -6.18 -1.99 -6.81
CA TYR A 120 -5.51 -2.29 -8.07
C TYR A 120 -4.19 -1.53 -8.21
N HIS A 121 -4.20 -0.22 -7.93
CA HIS A 121 -2.99 0.61 -7.90
C HIS A 121 -1.99 0.13 -6.85
N TYR A 122 -2.48 -0.19 -5.65
CA TYR A 122 -1.64 -0.69 -4.56
C TYR A 122 -0.98 -2.04 -4.87
N CYS A 123 -1.71 -2.97 -5.52
CA CYS A 123 -1.16 -4.25 -5.98
C CYS A 123 -0.03 -4.04 -6.99
N ALA A 124 -0.19 -3.12 -7.94
CA ALA A 124 0.88 -2.77 -8.88
C ALA A 124 2.14 -2.23 -8.17
N VAL A 125 1.98 -1.22 -7.31
CA VAL A 125 3.11 -0.60 -6.58
C VAL A 125 3.80 -1.63 -5.70
N THR A 126 3.04 -2.44 -4.97
CA THR A 126 3.56 -3.48 -4.08
C THR A 126 4.33 -4.53 -4.86
N ASN A 127 3.78 -4.99 -5.99
CA ASN A 127 4.45 -5.96 -6.85
C ASN A 127 5.79 -5.40 -7.37
N ILE A 128 5.76 -4.23 -8.01
CA ILE A 128 6.96 -3.58 -8.58
C ILE A 128 8.03 -3.36 -7.52
N ALA A 129 7.67 -2.88 -6.33
CA ALA A 129 8.61 -2.68 -5.24
C ALA A 129 9.20 -4.01 -4.74
N ALA A 130 8.35 -5.03 -4.54
CA ALA A 130 8.75 -6.34 -4.03
C ALA A 130 9.64 -7.12 -5.01
N GLN A 131 9.52 -6.90 -6.31
CA GLN A 131 10.39 -7.55 -7.32
C GLN A 131 11.87 -7.29 -7.07
N SER A 132 12.25 -6.10 -6.58
CA SER A 132 13.64 -5.75 -6.28
C SER A 132 14.21 -6.52 -5.08
N LEU A 133 13.33 -7.05 -4.22
CA LEU A 133 13.68 -7.78 -3.01
C LEU A 133 13.70 -9.30 -3.21
N LEU A 134 13.38 -9.78 -4.43
CA LEU A 134 13.46 -11.21 -4.74
C LEU A 134 14.92 -11.68 -4.66
N PRO A 135 15.21 -12.72 -3.87
CA PRO A 135 16.56 -13.29 -3.78
C PRO A 135 16.98 -13.91 -5.11
N ASP A 136 18.25 -14.25 -5.23
CA ASP A 136 18.72 -14.98 -6.40
C ASP A 136 18.17 -16.41 -6.45
N LEU A 137 18.09 -16.99 -7.65
CA LEU A 137 17.58 -18.36 -7.89
C LEU A 137 18.29 -19.41 -7.03
N ASN A 138 19.57 -19.20 -6.72
CA ASN A 138 20.38 -20.13 -5.92
C ASN A 138 20.04 -20.08 -4.42
N GLU A 139 19.40 -19.01 -3.96
CA GLU A 139 19.02 -18.78 -2.56
C GLU A 139 17.51 -18.93 -2.34
N LEU A 140 16.77 -19.31 -3.38
CA LEU A 140 15.32 -19.41 -3.33
C LEU A 140 14.90 -20.63 -2.51
N THR A 141 14.36 -20.38 -1.32
CA THR A 141 13.63 -21.37 -0.53
C THR A 141 12.16 -21.42 -0.94
N GLU A 142 11.50 -22.58 -0.84
CA GLU A 142 10.08 -22.71 -1.16
C GLU A 142 9.19 -21.78 -0.31
N ASP A 143 9.57 -21.52 0.93
CA ASP A 143 8.85 -20.65 1.88
C ASP A 143 9.23 -19.16 1.77
N ASN A 144 9.76 -18.72 0.63
CA ASN A 144 10.16 -17.33 0.50
C ASN A 144 8.95 -16.37 0.50
N TYR A 145 8.80 -15.61 1.59
CA TYR A 145 7.72 -14.65 1.77
C TYR A 145 7.70 -13.57 0.68
N VAL A 146 8.85 -13.11 0.20
CA VAL A 146 8.91 -12.08 -0.86
C VAL A 146 8.38 -12.63 -2.17
N LYS A 147 8.77 -13.86 -2.54
CA LYS A 147 8.21 -14.57 -3.70
C LYS A 147 6.68 -14.65 -3.61
N LYS A 148 6.17 -15.06 -2.44
CA LYS A 148 4.72 -15.14 -2.22
C LYS A 148 4.02 -13.79 -2.36
N VAL A 149 4.62 -12.71 -1.86
CA VAL A 149 4.07 -11.35 -2.03
C VAL A 149 4.07 -10.92 -3.48
N VAL A 150 5.14 -11.17 -4.24
CA VAL A 150 5.20 -10.87 -5.69
C VAL A 150 4.13 -11.64 -6.44
N ASP A 151 4.04 -12.95 -6.25
CA ASP A 151 3.07 -13.79 -6.96
C ASP A 151 1.62 -13.43 -6.59
N GLN A 152 1.33 -13.24 -5.31
CA GLN A 152 -0.01 -12.88 -4.84
C GLN A 152 -0.42 -11.49 -5.35
N SER A 153 0.46 -10.50 -5.25
CA SER A 153 0.16 -9.15 -5.74
C SER A 153 -0.04 -9.10 -7.26
N HIS A 154 0.66 -9.94 -8.02
CA HIS A 154 0.42 -10.11 -9.46
C HIS A 154 -0.94 -10.74 -9.73
N GLN A 155 -1.29 -11.82 -9.04
CA GLN A 155 -2.59 -12.48 -9.18
C GLN A 155 -3.75 -11.54 -8.83
N ASP A 156 -3.63 -10.83 -7.71
CA ASP A 156 -4.63 -9.85 -7.26
C ASP A 156 -4.76 -8.69 -8.26
N PHE A 157 -3.63 -8.22 -8.82
CA PHE A 157 -3.63 -7.20 -9.86
C PHE A 157 -4.42 -7.65 -11.10
N CYS A 158 -4.16 -8.83 -11.64
CA CYS A 158 -4.89 -9.36 -12.81
C CYS A 158 -6.38 -9.61 -12.52
N LEU A 159 -6.71 -10.08 -11.31
CA LEU A 159 -8.09 -10.28 -10.89
C LEU A 159 -8.85 -8.96 -10.82
N LEU A 160 -8.27 -7.95 -10.18
CA LEU A 160 -8.86 -6.61 -10.05
C LEU A 160 -8.95 -5.92 -11.41
N GLU A 161 -7.97 -6.09 -12.30
CA GLU A 161 -8.04 -5.59 -13.67
C GLU A 161 -9.29 -6.11 -14.38
N THR A 162 -9.52 -7.42 -14.30
CA THR A 162 -10.69 -8.07 -14.93
C THR A 162 -11.99 -7.53 -14.31
N MET A 163 -12.07 -7.50 -12.98
CA MET A 163 -13.24 -7.00 -12.27
C MET A 163 -13.58 -5.55 -12.62
N ILE A 164 -12.58 -4.66 -12.71
CA ILE A 164 -12.79 -3.25 -13.02
C ILE A 164 -13.10 -3.04 -14.52
N THR A 165 -12.52 -3.86 -15.39
CA THR A 165 -12.74 -3.78 -16.85
C THR A 165 -14.15 -4.27 -17.22
N ASP A 166 -14.70 -5.22 -16.47
CA ASP A 166 -16.06 -5.76 -16.65
C ASP A 166 -17.16 -4.82 -16.12
N LEU A 167 -16.81 -3.76 -15.38
CA LEU A 167 -17.78 -2.75 -14.93
C LEU A 167 -18.36 -1.95 -16.10
N GLN A 168 -19.55 -1.38 -15.90
CA GLN A 168 -20.09 -0.46 -16.90
C GLN A 168 -19.18 0.78 -17.03
N PRO A 169 -18.94 1.28 -18.27
CA PRO A 169 -18.06 2.42 -18.49
C PRO A 169 -18.44 3.66 -17.67
N SER A 170 -19.74 3.92 -17.47
CA SER A 170 -20.22 5.04 -16.65
C SER A 170 -19.73 4.97 -15.20
N ASP A 171 -19.78 3.79 -14.58
CA ASP A 171 -19.37 3.61 -13.18
C ASP A 171 -17.84 3.71 -13.01
N ARG A 172 -17.09 3.38 -14.06
CA ARG A 172 -15.63 3.49 -14.07
C ARG A 172 -15.19 4.93 -14.36
N ASP A 173 -15.79 5.55 -15.37
CA ASP A 173 -15.33 6.83 -15.90
C ASP A 173 -15.78 8.02 -15.03
N GLU A 174 -16.89 7.89 -14.31
CA GLU A 174 -17.38 8.89 -13.35
C GLU A 174 -16.75 8.72 -11.95
N ASN A 175 -15.95 7.67 -11.72
CA ASN A 175 -15.40 7.39 -10.41
C ASN A 175 -14.30 8.42 -10.00
N PRO A 176 -14.34 9.00 -8.78
CA PRO A 176 -13.33 9.95 -8.32
C PRO A 176 -11.89 9.38 -8.26
N LYS A 177 -11.74 8.06 -8.23
CA LYS A 177 -10.46 7.34 -8.17
C LYS A 177 -9.99 6.81 -9.53
N LYS A 178 -10.68 7.14 -10.62
CA LYS A 178 -10.31 6.74 -11.99
C LYS A 178 -8.84 7.02 -12.31
N ALA A 179 -8.30 8.16 -11.89
CA ALA A 179 -6.91 8.53 -12.15
C ALA A 179 -5.89 7.50 -11.63
N LEU A 180 -6.19 6.83 -10.50
CA LEU A 180 -5.32 5.78 -9.95
C LEU A 180 -5.38 4.50 -10.79
N PHE A 181 -6.58 4.16 -11.28
CA PHE A 181 -6.74 3.05 -12.21
C PHE A 181 -6.01 3.33 -13.53
N ASP A 182 -6.20 4.51 -14.12
CA ASP A 182 -5.58 4.91 -15.39
C ASP A 182 -4.04 4.89 -15.29
N ASP A 183 -3.48 5.37 -14.17
CA ASP A 183 -2.04 5.34 -13.91
C ASP A 183 -1.51 3.90 -13.85
N ALA A 184 -2.16 3.04 -13.05
CA ALA A 184 -1.75 1.64 -12.95
C ALA A 184 -1.90 0.88 -14.28
N TYR A 185 -2.99 1.12 -15.00
CA TYR A 185 -3.30 0.46 -16.27
C TYR A 185 -2.36 0.88 -17.40
N SER A 186 -2.08 2.18 -17.52
CA SER A 186 -1.30 2.72 -18.64
C SER A 186 0.20 2.70 -18.38
N ASN A 187 0.63 2.97 -17.15
CA ASN A 187 2.04 3.19 -16.82
C ASN A 187 2.67 2.02 -16.08
N MET A 188 1.92 1.27 -15.27
CA MET A 188 2.50 0.24 -14.39
C MET A 188 2.31 -1.17 -14.90
N ARG A 189 1.27 -1.43 -15.68
CA ARG A 189 0.84 -2.77 -16.10
C ARG A 189 1.96 -3.64 -16.69
N GLU A 190 2.80 -3.08 -17.56
CA GLU A 190 3.93 -3.81 -18.18
C GLU A 190 5.03 -4.20 -17.19
N TYR A 191 5.09 -3.53 -16.05
CA TYR A 191 6.09 -3.76 -15.00
C TYR A 191 5.59 -4.71 -13.93
N VAL A 192 4.29 -4.97 -13.81
CA VAL A 192 3.73 -5.93 -12.85
C VAL A 192 3.95 -7.35 -13.36
N LYS A 193 4.77 -8.13 -12.65
CA LYS A 193 5.24 -9.46 -13.09
C LYS A 193 5.11 -10.47 -11.97
N ASP A 194 4.88 -11.73 -12.34
CA ASP A 194 5.05 -12.86 -11.43
C ASP A 194 6.54 -13.16 -11.21
N SER A 195 6.86 -13.93 -10.17
CA SER A 195 8.26 -14.27 -9.87
C SER A 195 8.93 -15.03 -11.02
N THR A 196 8.19 -15.88 -11.74
CA THR A 196 8.69 -16.63 -12.91
C THR A 196 9.17 -15.71 -14.03
N THR A 197 8.36 -14.69 -14.37
CA THR A 197 8.70 -13.70 -15.39
C THR A 197 9.86 -12.81 -14.94
N VAL A 198 9.97 -12.50 -13.65
CA VAL A 198 11.12 -11.75 -13.13
C VAL A 198 12.41 -12.55 -13.28
N TYR A 199 12.43 -13.82 -12.87
CA TYR A 199 13.62 -14.66 -12.95
C TYR A 199 14.06 -14.93 -14.39
N SER A 200 13.11 -15.18 -15.30
CA SER A 200 13.43 -15.37 -16.72
C SER A 200 14.02 -14.13 -17.39
N ASN A 201 13.64 -12.92 -16.95
CA ASN A 201 14.26 -11.68 -17.42
C ASN A 201 15.69 -11.49 -16.86
N ARG A 202 15.94 -11.88 -15.60
CA ARG A 202 17.26 -11.77 -14.97
C ARG A 202 18.31 -12.70 -15.58
N THR A 203 17.89 -13.86 -16.11
CA THR A 203 18.82 -14.81 -16.74
C THR A 203 19.21 -14.45 -18.17
N GLN A 204 18.53 -13.48 -18.80
CA GLN A 204 18.85 -13.00 -20.15
C GLN A 204 19.83 -11.81 -20.17
N THR A 205 20.04 -11.17 -19.02
CA THR A 205 21.04 -10.10 -18.81
C THR A 205 22.33 -10.64 -18.25
#